data_AF-A0AAF5DSG2-F1
#
_entry.id   AF-A0AAF5DSG2-F1
#
_cell.length_a   1.000
_cell.length_b   1.000
_cell.length_c   1.000
_cell.angle_alpha   90.00
_cell.angle_beta   90.00
_cell.angle_gamma   90.00
#
_symmetry.space_group_name_H-M   'P 1'
#
loop_
_entity.id
_entity.type
_entity.pdbx_description
1 polymer ?
#
loop_
_entity_poly.entity_id
_entity_poly.type
_entity_poly.pdbx_seq_one_letter_code
_entity_poly.pdbx_strand_id
1 'polypeptide(L)'
;MYKFLLFWGAIFFITTTLVLFFKKEIDHSKEDPEVERKKHDLSLESNNIKNNNLATVAIKENEKEIELGVGETYLMLFKIILLKPMLLLLFVLFTNKLSFAATYSTTFLKLVDAGVKKEDISMLNVFLSPLSFVLPIFVGKFTVGENPLNLLLYAYPFRLFMNFVYGGLLYVTPWFKNETGEFPYYFYGIWLFAMFLHDSLSITMFLSIMAFFAKISDPKIGGTYMTMLNTISNLGGMMSSTFVMFIIDLFTVKNCYVPDTRENLGTCKKSELQKSCVAAGNLCEYEVDGYYLTVGLGTIYGIIWIIALWSRIKRFQKIPRAEWLVFKKKN
;
A
#
# COMPACT_ATOMS: atom_id res chain seq x y z
N MET A 1 -16.04 12.26 18.29
CA MET A 1 -15.87 12.30 16.82
C MET A 1 -16.18 13.67 16.23
N TYR A 2 -17.39 14.24 16.44
CA TYR A 2 -17.76 15.57 15.89
C TYR A 2 -16.79 16.70 16.22
N LYS A 3 -16.41 16.89 17.50
CA LYS A 3 -15.44 17.92 17.91
C LYS A 3 -14.07 17.77 17.23
N PHE A 4 -13.60 16.54 17.04
CA PHE A 4 -12.34 16.24 16.36
C PHE A 4 -12.41 16.59 14.87
N LEU A 5 -13.51 16.24 14.20
CA LEU A 5 -13.74 16.59 12.79
C LEU A 5 -13.85 18.10 12.58
N LEU A 6 -14.54 18.83 13.47
CA LEU A 6 -14.60 20.29 13.41
C LEU A 6 -13.23 20.93 13.61
N PHE A 7 -12.44 20.45 14.57
CA PHE A 7 -11.11 20.98 14.85
C PHE A 7 -10.18 20.81 13.64
N TRP A 8 -10.05 19.59 13.10
CA TRP A 8 -9.24 19.36 11.91
C TRP A 8 -9.81 20.03 10.67
N GLY A 9 -11.14 20.08 10.52
CA GLY A 9 -11.80 20.79 9.44
C GLY A 9 -11.48 22.29 9.44
N ALA A 10 -11.49 22.94 10.61
CA ALA A 10 -11.10 24.35 10.74
C ALA A 10 -9.61 24.56 10.43
N ILE A 11 -8.72 23.68 10.91
CA ILE A 11 -7.29 23.72 10.58
C ILE A 11 -7.08 23.61 9.07
N PHE A 12 -7.70 22.62 8.41
CA PHE A 12 -7.60 22.45 6.96
C PHE A 12 -8.12 23.67 6.19
N PHE A 13 -9.23 24.28 6.66
CA PHE A 13 -9.77 25.47 6.02
C PHE A 13 -8.80 26.66 6.14
N ILE A 14 -8.25 26.90 7.34
CA ILE A 14 -7.27 27.97 7.58
C ILE A 14 -6.01 27.74 6.74
N THR A 15 -5.43 26.54 6.77
CA THR A 15 -4.20 26.25 6.02
C THR A 15 -4.40 26.35 4.51
N THR A 16 -5.53 25.85 3.99
CA THR A 16 -5.86 25.96 2.56
C THR A 16 -6.07 27.42 2.15
N THR A 17 -6.73 28.21 2.99
CA THR A 17 -6.94 29.65 2.76
C THR A 17 -5.61 30.41 2.78
N LEU A 18 -4.73 30.12 3.75
CA LEU A 18 -3.39 30.70 3.80
C LEU A 18 -2.58 30.33 2.56
N VAL A 19 -2.60 29.07 2.12
CA VAL A 19 -1.93 28.67 0.87
C VAL A 19 -2.52 29.43 -0.32
N LEU A 20 -3.84 29.58 -0.41
CA LEU A 20 -4.48 30.31 -1.51
C LEU A 20 -4.06 31.79 -1.57
N PHE A 21 -3.90 32.46 -0.42
CA PHE A 21 -3.52 33.88 -0.39
C PHE A 21 -2.00 34.12 -0.47
N PHE A 22 -1.19 33.27 0.17
CA PHE A 22 0.26 33.49 0.27
C PHE A 22 1.06 32.75 -0.79
N LYS A 23 0.54 31.65 -1.35
CA LYS A 23 1.19 30.96 -2.47
C LYS A 23 0.92 31.74 -3.74
N LYS A 24 1.80 32.70 -4.01
CA LYS A 24 1.88 33.34 -5.32
C LYS A 24 2.40 32.29 -6.31
N GLU A 25 1.53 31.77 -7.16
CA GLU A 25 1.97 30.93 -8.28
C GLU A 25 2.79 31.81 -9.22
N ILE A 26 4.04 31.43 -9.44
CA ILE A 26 4.90 32.08 -10.43
C ILE A 26 4.44 31.52 -11.78
N ASP A 27 3.84 32.39 -12.58
CA ASP A 27 3.41 32.05 -13.94
C ASP A 27 4.65 31.95 -14.85
N HIS A 28 5.25 30.77 -14.91
CA HIS A 28 6.40 30.48 -15.78
C HIS A 28 6.04 30.44 -17.27
N SER A 29 4.77 30.68 -17.64
CA SER A 29 4.34 30.80 -19.03
C SER A 29 4.90 32.05 -19.74
N LYS A 30 5.48 33.00 -19.00
CA LYS A 30 6.31 34.06 -19.55
C LYS A 30 7.76 33.63 -19.39
N GLU A 31 8.40 33.22 -20.49
CA GLU A 31 9.83 32.92 -20.52
C GLU A 31 10.60 34.02 -19.79
N ASP A 32 11.21 33.66 -18.67
CA ASP A 32 12.04 34.59 -17.91
C ASP A 32 13.25 34.94 -18.80
N PRO A 33 13.45 36.23 -19.17
CA PRO A 33 14.57 36.62 -20.02
C PRO A 33 15.94 36.28 -19.41
N GLU A 34 16.02 35.93 -18.12
CA GLU A 34 17.20 35.34 -17.50
C GLU A 34 17.45 33.87 -17.87
N VAL A 35 16.40 33.09 -18.11
CA VAL A 35 16.49 31.68 -18.55
C VAL A 35 16.86 31.60 -20.03
N GLU A 36 16.33 32.50 -20.87
CA GLU A 36 16.82 32.69 -22.24
C GLU A 36 18.27 33.20 -22.28
N ARG A 37 18.63 34.17 -21.42
CA ARG A 37 20.04 34.62 -21.32
C ARG A 37 20.97 33.50 -20.90
N LYS A 38 20.62 32.72 -19.88
CA LYS A 38 21.42 31.56 -19.47
C LYS A 38 21.50 30.49 -20.56
N LYS A 39 20.44 30.27 -21.35
CA LYS A 39 20.51 29.42 -22.56
C LYS A 39 21.48 29.98 -23.60
N HIS A 40 21.45 31.29 -23.83
CA HIS A 40 22.32 31.97 -24.79
C HIS A 40 23.79 31.98 -24.34
N ASP A 41 24.05 32.22 -23.05
CA ASP A 41 25.40 32.20 -22.46
C ASP A 41 25.98 30.78 -22.45
N LEU A 42 25.18 29.74 -22.11
CA LEU A 42 25.60 28.34 -22.27
C LEU A 42 25.84 27.96 -23.73
N SER A 43 25.10 28.54 -24.68
CA SER A 43 25.30 28.29 -26.12
C SER A 43 26.55 28.98 -26.68
N LEU A 44 26.93 30.15 -26.13
CA LEU A 44 28.15 30.87 -26.48
C LEU A 44 29.41 30.21 -25.89
N GLU A 45 29.32 29.66 -24.67
CA GLU A 45 30.42 28.94 -24.02
C GLU A 45 30.64 27.53 -24.62
N SER A 46 29.58 26.91 -25.18
CA SER A 46 29.64 25.58 -25.83
C SER A 46 30.32 25.60 -27.22
N ASN A 47 30.52 26.76 -27.84
CA ASN A 47 31.10 26.84 -29.18
C ASN A 47 32.64 26.63 -29.20
N ASN A 48 33.29 26.52 -28.04
CA ASN A 48 34.73 26.31 -27.90
C ASN A 48 35.17 24.92 -27.41
N ILE A 49 34.26 23.96 -27.21
CA ILE A 49 34.61 22.59 -26.76
C ILE A 49 33.93 21.56 -27.65
N LYS A 50 34.46 21.39 -28.86
CA LYS A 50 33.94 20.49 -29.90
C LYS A 50 34.21 19.02 -29.55
N ASN A 51 33.14 18.23 -29.69
CA ASN A 51 33.04 16.77 -29.92
C ASN A 51 32.67 15.83 -28.77
N ASN A 52 32.84 16.17 -27.49
CA ASN A 52 32.37 15.30 -26.39
C ASN A 52 31.21 15.87 -25.55
N ASN A 53 30.99 17.19 -25.59
CA ASN A 53 30.01 17.87 -24.72
C ASN A 53 28.64 18.11 -25.39
N LEU A 54 28.57 17.99 -26.72
CA LEU A 54 27.32 18.20 -27.47
C LEU A 54 26.27 17.12 -27.14
N ALA A 55 26.73 15.88 -26.94
CA ALA A 55 25.88 14.79 -26.47
C ALA A 55 25.34 15.07 -25.06
N THR A 56 26.18 15.56 -24.15
CA THR A 56 25.81 15.86 -22.75
C THR A 56 24.82 17.02 -22.65
N VAL A 57 24.97 18.05 -23.49
CA VAL A 57 24.02 19.18 -23.55
C VAL A 57 22.69 18.76 -24.18
N ALA A 58 22.72 17.99 -25.29
CA ALA A 58 21.49 17.47 -25.92
C ALA A 58 20.74 16.43 -25.05
N ILE A 59 21.46 15.70 -24.17
CA ILE A 59 20.87 14.82 -23.15
C ILE A 59 20.17 15.67 -22.08
N LYS A 60 20.83 16.72 -21.56
CA LYS A 60 20.23 17.61 -20.56
C LYS A 60 18.99 18.35 -21.07
N GLU A 61 18.94 18.76 -22.33
CA GLU A 61 17.74 19.40 -22.89
C GLU A 61 16.58 18.42 -23.07
N ASN A 62 16.87 17.15 -23.36
CA ASN A 62 15.84 16.12 -23.45
C ASN A 62 15.31 15.63 -22.10
N GLU A 63 15.95 15.99 -20.98
CA GLU A 63 15.51 15.61 -19.62
C GLU A 63 14.85 16.76 -18.87
N LYS A 64 14.70 17.95 -19.49
CA LYS A 64 13.95 19.05 -18.87
C LYS A 64 12.51 18.62 -18.65
N GLU A 65 12.05 18.75 -17.41
CA GLU A 65 10.66 18.56 -17.04
C GLU A 65 9.78 19.45 -17.92
N ILE A 66 8.73 18.87 -18.50
CA ILE A 66 7.80 19.61 -19.35
C ILE A 66 6.71 20.15 -18.43
N GLU A 67 6.59 21.47 -18.38
CA GLU A 67 5.45 22.14 -17.76
C GLU A 67 4.21 21.90 -18.62
N LEU A 68 3.33 21.00 -18.16
CA LEU A 68 2.06 20.67 -18.81
C LEU A 68 0.93 21.41 -18.12
N GLY A 69 -0.04 21.91 -18.90
CA GLY A 69 -1.30 22.39 -18.32
C GLY A 69 -2.02 21.26 -17.57
N VAL A 70 -2.94 21.62 -16.65
CA VAL A 70 -3.69 20.62 -15.84
C VAL A 70 -4.42 19.61 -16.73
N GLY A 71 -5.11 20.09 -17.78
CA GLY A 71 -5.82 19.22 -18.72
C GLY A 71 -4.88 18.32 -19.54
N GLU A 72 -3.77 18.86 -20.03
CA GLU A 72 -2.75 18.10 -20.77
C GLU A 72 -2.11 17.02 -19.90
N THR A 73 -1.89 17.32 -18.62
CA THR A 73 -1.39 16.37 -17.63
C THR A 73 -2.35 15.20 -17.47
N TYR A 74 -3.66 15.44 -17.30
CA TYR A 74 -4.65 14.35 -17.21
C TYR A 74 -4.73 13.51 -18.48
N LEU A 75 -4.73 14.16 -19.66
CA LEU A 75 -4.70 13.45 -20.94
C LEU A 75 -3.44 12.59 -21.09
N MET A 76 -2.31 13.09 -20.61
CA MET A 76 -1.03 12.38 -20.63
C MET A 76 -1.04 11.17 -19.70
N LEU A 77 -1.54 11.31 -18.47
CA LEU A 77 -1.71 10.20 -17.53
C LEU A 77 -2.62 9.12 -18.11
N PHE A 78 -3.71 9.50 -18.77
CA PHE A 78 -4.60 8.57 -19.44
C PHE A 78 -3.89 7.79 -20.56
N LYS A 79 -3.05 8.46 -21.36
CA LYS A 79 -2.19 7.81 -22.36
C LYS A 79 -1.19 6.84 -21.73
N ILE A 80 -0.58 7.20 -20.59
CA ILE A 80 0.34 6.31 -19.84
C ILE A 80 -0.39 5.04 -19.41
N ILE A 81 -1.56 5.18 -18.78
CA ILE A 81 -2.37 4.05 -18.30
C ILE A 81 -2.66 3.06 -19.43
N LEU A 82 -2.97 3.57 -20.64
CA LEU A 82 -3.30 2.77 -21.81
C LEU A 82 -2.10 2.09 -22.51
N LEU A 83 -0.86 2.33 -22.06
CA LEU A 83 0.28 1.59 -22.58
C LEU A 83 0.13 0.10 -22.23
N LYS A 84 0.36 -0.79 -23.20
CA LYS A 84 0.27 -2.25 -23.01
C LYS A 84 1.04 -2.79 -21.80
N PRO A 85 2.33 -2.43 -21.57
CA PRO A 85 3.05 -2.90 -20.39
C PRO A 85 2.49 -2.29 -19.09
N MET A 86 1.96 -1.06 -19.16
CA MET A 86 1.32 -0.38 -18.02
C MET A 86 0.05 -1.10 -17.59
N LEU A 87 -0.86 -1.43 -18.51
CA LEU A 87 -2.09 -2.15 -18.16
C LEU A 87 -1.81 -3.46 -17.39
N LEU A 88 -0.80 -4.21 -17.82
CA LEU A 88 -0.41 -5.44 -17.12
C LEU A 88 0.21 -5.14 -15.76
N LEU A 89 1.00 -4.07 -15.62
CA LEU A 89 1.54 -3.63 -14.34
C LEU A 89 0.42 -3.22 -13.38
N LEU A 90 -0.54 -2.41 -13.85
CA LEU A 90 -1.69 -1.98 -13.05
C LEU A 90 -2.52 -3.17 -12.58
N PHE A 91 -2.75 -4.16 -13.45
CA PHE A 91 -3.39 -5.41 -13.07
C PHE A 91 -2.64 -6.12 -11.95
N VAL A 92 -1.31 -6.26 -12.05
CA VAL A 92 -0.47 -6.86 -11.01
C VAL A 92 -0.56 -6.05 -9.71
N LEU A 93 -0.50 -4.71 -9.75
CA LEU A 93 -0.60 -3.86 -8.56
C LEU A 93 -1.95 -3.97 -7.87
N PHE A 94 -3.03 -4.05 -8.64
CA PHE A 94 -4.39 -4.16 -8.12
C PHE A 94 -4.65 -5.51 -7.45
N THR A 95 -4.05 -6.58 -7.97
CA THR A 95 -4.30 -7.96 -7.54
C THR A 95 -3.31 -8.51 -6.50
N ASN A 96 -2.10 -7.94 -6.41
CA ASN A 96 -1.01 -8.40 -5.53
C ASN A 96 -1.40 -8.45 -4.04
N LYS A 97 -2.13 -7.43 -3.56
CA LYS A 97 -2.45 -7.28 -2.13
C LYS A 97 -3.62 -8.14 -1.66
N LEU A 98 -4.43 -8.67 -2.59
CA LEU A 98 -5.65 -9.43 -2.28
C LEU A 98 -5.37 -10.65 -1.39
N SER A 99 -4.26 -11.35 -1.63
CA SER A 99 -3.86 -12.56 -0.90
C SER A 99 -3.59 -12.33 0.59
N PHE A 100 -3.25 -11.09 0.97
CA PHE A 100 -2.91 -10.71 2.35
C PHE A 100 -4.02 -9.89 3.01
N ALA A 101 -5.05 -9.51 2.24
CA ALA A 101 -6.03 -8.53 2.67
C ALA A 101 -6.85 -9.01 3.88
N ALA A 102 -7.14 -10.31 4.00
CA ALA A 102 -7.85 -10.88 5.15
C ALA A 102 -7.05 -10.65 6.43
N THR A 103 -5.82 -11.19 6.46
CA THR A 103 -4.90 -11.06 7.59
C THR A 103 -4.62 -9.61 7.93
N TYR A 104 -4.33 -8.76 6.93
CA TYR A 104 -3.99 -7.36 7.17
C TYR A 104 -5.16 -6.52 7.72
N SER A 105 -6.37 -6.71 7.18
CA SER A 105 -7.51 -5.83 7.51
C SER A 105 -8.31 -6.29 8.72
N THR A 106 -8.29 -7.59 9.06
CA THR A 106 -9.19 -8.15 10.09
C THR A 106 -8.50 -8.70 11.33
N THR A 107 -7.18 -8.97 11.31
CA THR A 107 -6.47 -9.48 12.51
C THR A 107 -6.63 -8.57 13.72
N PHE A 108 -6.54 -7.24 13.54
CA PHE A 108 -6.77 -6.28 14.62
C PHE A 108 -8.15 -6.44 15.25
N LEU A 109 -9.19 -6.55 14.41
CA LEU A 109 -10.56 -6.74 14.87
C LEU A 109 -10.74 -8.08 15.58
N LYS A 110 -10.10 -9.15 15.09
CA LYS A 110 -10.16 -10.48 15.70
C LYS A 110 -9.45 -10.57 17.05
N LEU A 111 -8.34 -9.87 17.22
CA LEU A 111 -7.67 -9.75 18.53
C LEU A 111 -8.56 -9.03 19.55
N VAL A 112 -9.23 -7.96 19.12
CA VAL A 112 -10.20 -7.24 19.96
C VAL A 112 -11.38 -8.14 20.32
N ASP A 113 -11.93 -8.89 19.36
CA ASP A 113 -13.02 -9.85 19.60
C ASP A 113 -12.60 -10.99 20.55
N ALA A 114 -11.32 -11.40 20.53
CA ALA A 114 -10.78 -12.38 21.46
C ALA A 114 -10.55 -11.83 22.89
N GLY A 115 -10.76 -10.53 23.09
CA GLY A 115 -10.68 -9.85 24.38
C GLY A 115 -9.38 -9.10 24.64
N VAL A 116 -8.47 -9.00 23.66
CA VAL A 116 -7.25 -8.20 23.82
C VAL A 116 -7.62 -6.71 23.81
N LYS A 117 -7.14 -5.96 24.81
CA LYS A 117 -7.41 -4.52 24.94
C LYS A 117 -6.86 -3.76 23.72
N LYS A 118 -7.62 -2.79 23.20
CA LYS A 118 -7.25 -2.01 22.01
C LYS A 118 -5.96 -1.21 22.24
N GLU A 119 -5.76 -0.76 23.47
CA GLU A 119 -4.60 0.01 23.92
C GLU A 119 -3.32 -0.83 23.81
N ASP A 120 -3.37 -2.10 24.22
CA ASP A 120 -2.22 -3.00 24.18
C ASP A 120 -1.81 -3.33 22.74
N ILE A 121 -2.78 -3.62 21.86
CA ILE A 121 -2.51 -3.86 20.44
C ILE A 121 -1.94 -2.60 19.78
N SER A 122 -2.46 -1.43 20.14
CA SER A 122 -1.97 -0.15 19.62
C SER A 122 -0.54 0.13 20.08
N MET A 123 -0.19 -0.25 21.32
CA MET A 123 1.17 -0.15 21.84
C MET A 123 2.16 -0.97 21.01
N LEU A 124 1.79 -2.20 20.58
CA LEU A 124 2.63 -3.01 19.70
C LEU A 124 2.96 -2.28 18.38
N ASN A 125 1.97 -1.63 17.77
CA ASN A 125 2.16 -0.87 16.53
C ASN A 125 3.06 0.37 16.72
N VAL A 126 3.01 1.01 17.88
CA VAL A 126 3.91 2.12 18.22
C VAL A 126 5.37 1.63 18.21
N PHE A 127 5.65 0.47 18.79
CA PHE A 127 6.99 -0.14 18.77
C PHE A 127 7.46 -0.55 17.37
N LEU A 128 6.54 -0.85 16.45
CA LEU A 128 6.86 -1.20 15.07
C LEU A 128 7.08 0.02 14.17
N SER A 129 6.63 1.21 14.57
CA SER A 129 6.74 2.42 13.74
C SER A 129 8.18 2.76 13.32
N PRO A 130 9.22 2.64 14.19
CA PRO A 130 10.61 2.82 13.79
C PRO A 130 11.08 1.89 12.66
N LEU A 131 10.52 0.68 12.55
CA LEU A 131 10.85 -0.28 11.49
C LEU A 131 10.65 0.32 10.09
N SER A 132 9.62 1.16 9.93
CA SER A 132 9.29 1.81 8.65
C SER A 132 10.36 2.78 8.17
N PHE A 133 11.16 3.35 9.09
CA PHE A 133 12.26 4.27 8.77
C PHE A 133 13.60 3.54 8.65
N VAL A 134 13.83 2.56 9.52
CA VAL A 134 15.09 1.82 9.62
C VAL A 134 15.24 0.83 8.47
N LEU A 135 14.18 0.08 8.14
CA LEU A 135 14.24 -0.99 7.14
C LEU A 135 14.60 -0.49 5.73
N PRO A 136 14.05 0.64 5.21
CA PRO A 136 14.45 1.17 3.91
C PRO A 136 15.94 1.50 3.78
N ILE A 137 16.62 1.87 4.88
CA ILE A 137 18.06 2.17 4.86
C ILE A 137 18.87 0.90 4.55
N PHE A 138 18.49 -0.23 5.15
CA PHE A 138 19.17 -1.51 4.93
C PHE A 138 18.76 -2.17 3.60
N VAL A 139 17.47 -2.16 3.29
CA VAL A 139 16.91 -2.78 2.09
C VAL A 139 17.22 -1.98 0.82
N GLY A 140 17.44 -0.66 0.95
CA GLY A 140 17.72 0.25 -0.16
C GLY A 140 18.83 -0.25 -1.07
N LYS A 141 19.93 -0.77 -0.51
CA LYS A 141 21.06 -1.33 -1.28
C LYS A 141 20.65 -2.49 -2.20
N PHE A 142 19.66 -3.29 -1.79
CA PHE A 142 19.15 -4.41 -2.59
C PHE A 142 18.12 -3.98 -3.64
N THR A 143 17.49 -2.81 -3.46
CA THR A 143 16.47 -2.29 -4.39
C THR A 143 17.03 -1.50 -5.57
N VAL A 144 18.27 -1.00 -5.46
CA VAL A 144 18.93 -0.18 -6.51
C VAL A 144 19.42 -1.02 -7.70
N GLY A 145 19.40 -2.35 -7.61
CA GLY A 145 19.86 -3.24 -8.68
C GLY A 145 19.04 -3.18 -9.97
N GLU A 146 19.54 -3.85 -11.02
CA GLU A 146 18.87 -3.92 -12.32
C GLU A 146 17.46 -4.54 -12.24
N ASN A 147 17.21 -5.38 -11.24
CA ASN A 147 15.98 -6.15 -11.07
C ASN A 147 15.30 -5.86 -9.72
N PRO A 148 14.71 -4.66 -9.52
CA PRO A 148 14.09 -4.27 -8.26
C PRO A 148 12.92 -5.18 -7.83
N LEU A 149 12.12 -5.70 -8.78
CA LEU A 149 10.96 -6.57 -8.51
C LEU A 149 11.34 -8.00 -8.10
N ASN A 150 12.60 -8.41 -8.20
CA ASN A 150 13.02 -9.71 -7.68
C ASN A 150 12.80 -9.80 -6.18
N LEU A 151 13.00 -8.70 -5.46
CA LEU A 151 12.80 -8.66 -4.02
C LEU A 151 11.32 -8.87 -3.65
N LEU A 152 10.39 -8.27 -4.41
CA LEU A 152 8.96 -8.56 -4.33
C LEU A 152 8.70 -10.07 -4.52
N LEU A 153 9.24 -10.67 -5.58
CA LEU A 153 9.03 -12.08 -5.91
C LEU A 153 9.55 -13.03 -4.82
N TYR A 154 10.71 -12.74 -4.22
CA TYR A 154 11.27 -13.57 -3.15
C TYR A 154 10.59 -13.34 -1.80
N ALA A 155 10.17 -12.12 -1.47
CA ALA A 155 9.47 -11.82 -0.22
C ALA A 155 8.02 -12.32 -0.21
N TYR A 156 7.37 -12.42 -1.38
CA TYR A 156 5.95 -12.78 -1.50
C TYR A 156 5.61 -14.16 -0.89
N PRO A 157 6.33 -15.27 -1.16
CA PRO A 157 6.07 -16.56 -0.52
C PRO A 157 6.24 -16.54 1.00
N PHE A 158 7.27 -15.85 1.52
CA PHE A 158 7.45 -15.70 2.97
C PHE A 158 6.30 -14.90 3.59
N ARG A 159 5.81 -13.87 2.90
CA ARG A 159 4.63 -13.13 3.36
C ARG A 159 3.37 -13.98 3.33
N LEU A 160 3.20 -14.86 2.33
CA LEU A 160 2.08 -15.80 2.31
C LEU A 160 2.14 -16.77 3.48
N PHE A 161 3.33 -17.25 3.84
CA PHE A 161 3.50 -18.09 5.02
C PHE A 161 3.05 -17.40 6.30
N MET A 162 3.28 -16.09 6.43
CA MET A 162 2.81 -15.30 7.57
C MET A 162 1.28 -15.30 7.73
N ASN A 163 0.49 -15.53 6.67
CA ASN A 163 -0.97 -15.69 6.80
C ASN A 163 -1.31 -16.88 7.71
N PHE A 164 -0.59 -18.00 7.58
CA PHE A 164 -0.77 -19.17 8.43
C PHE A 164 -0.31 -18.89 9.86
N VAL A 165 0.82 -18.20 10.03
CA VAL A 165 1.32 -17.82 11.36
C VAL A 165 0.29 -16.97 12.09
N TYR A 166 -0.26 -15.94 11.43
CA TYR A 166 -1.29 -15.07 12.02
C TYR A 166 -2.60 -15.80 12.30
N GLY A 167 -3.05 -16.65 11.36
CA GLY A 167 -4.23 -17.49 11.56
C GLY A 167 -4.05 -18.44 12.75
N GLY A 168 -2.90 -19.09 12.85
CA GLY A 168 -2.54 -19.97 13.97
C GLY A 168 -2.47 -19.22 15.29
N LEU A 169 -1.78 -18.06 15.34
CA LEU A 169 -1.68 -17.22 16.53
C LEU A 169 -3.06 -16.74 17.01
N LEU A 170 -3.95 -16.33 16.10
CA LEU A 170 -5.32 -15.98 16.44
C LEU A 170 -6.11 -17.17 17.00
N TYR A 171 -5.97 -18.35 16.39
CA TYR A 171 -6.65 -19.55 16.85
C TYR A 171 -6.26 -19.95 18.27
N VAL A 172 -4.97 -19.84 18.63
CA VAL A 172 -4.49 -20.15 19.99
C VAL A 172 -4.66 -18.99 20.97
N THR A 173 -5.02 -17.79 20.50
CA THR A 173 -5.15 -16.60 21.35
C THR A 173 -6.07 -16.83 22.56
N PRO A 174 -7.29 -17.41 22.41
CA PRO A 174 -8.16 -17.67 23.56
C PRO A 174 -7.52 -18.55 24.65
N TRP A 175 -6.55 -19.40 24.33
CA TRP A 175 -5.87 -20.27 25.29
C TRP A 175 -4.86 -19.54 26.17
N PHE A 176 -4.41 -18.36 25.77
CA PHE A 176 -3.51 -17.52 26.57
C PHE A 176 -4.25 -16.62 27.57
N LYS A 177 -5.58 -16.63 27.55
CA LYS A 177 -6.40 -15.80 28.44
C LYS A 177 -6.40 -16.40 29.85
N ASN A 178 -5.89 -15.66 30.83
CA ASN A 178 -5.90 -16.07 32.23
C ASN A 178 -7.32 -15.98 32.83
N GLU A 179 -7.52 -16.54 34.03
CA GLU A 179 -8.79 -16.48 34.78
C GLU A 179 -9.27 -15.05 35.04
N THR A 180 -8.34 -14.09 35.15
CA THR A 180 -8.63 -12.65 35.29
C THR A 180 -9.11 -12.00 33.98
N GLY A 181 -9.08 -12.73 32.87
CA GLY A 181 -9.38 -12.23 31.53
C GLY A 181 -8.23 -11.46 30.87
N GLU A 182 -7.06 -11.39 31.51
CA GLU A 182 -5.87 -10.71 30.98
C GLU A 182 -4.93 -11.67 30.27
N PHE A 183 -4.09 -11.13 29.38
CA PHE A 183 -3.09 -11.88 28.64
C PHE A 183 -1.70 -11.71 29.26
N PRO A 184 -0.88 -12.77 29.35
CA PRO A 184 0.45 -12.70 29.92
C PRO A 184 1.44 -11.95 29.00
N TYR A 185 2.50 -11.35 29.56
CA TYR A 185 3.45 -10.54 28.78
C TYR A 185 4.12 -11.27 27.60
N TYR A 186 4.35 -12.58 27.71
CA TYR A 186 4.97 -13.36 26.64
C TYR A 186 4.05 -13.48 25.40
N PHE A 187 2.72 -13.39 25.56
CA PHE A 187 1.77 -13.35 24.46
C PHE A 187 2.03 -12.14 23.56
N TYR A 188 2.19 -10.95 24.17
CA TYR A 188 2.51 -9.73 23.45
C TYR A 188 3.88 -9.79 22.78
N GLY A 189 4.87 -10.44 23.41
CA GLY A 189 6.19 -10.67 22.80
C GLY A 189 6.15 -11.54 21.54
N ILE A 190 5.37 -12.61 21.55
CA ILE A 190 5.15 -13.49 20.38
C ILE A 190 4.48 -12.70 19.25
N TRP A 191 3.41 -11.95 19.57
CA TRP A 191 2.73 -11.11 18.59
C TRP A 191 3.62 -10.03 18.02
N LEU A 192 4.41 -9.35 18.85
CA LEU A 192 5.35 -8.32 18.42
C LEU A 192 6.37 -8.89 17.41
N PHE A 193 6.91 -10.08 17.69
CA PHE A 193 7.85 -10.74 16.79
C PHE A 193 7.20 -11.14 15.45
N ALA A 194 5.99 -11.71 15.49
CA ALA A 194 5.25 -12.05 14.28
C ALA A 194 4.88 -10.80 13.45
N MET A 195 4.50 -9.70 14.11
CA MET A 195 4.26 -8.41 13.48
C MET A 195 5.50 -7.81 12.86
N PHE A 196 6.63 -7.87 13.57
CA PHE A 196 7.91 -7.43 13.04
C PHE A 196 8.29 -8.16 11.74
N LEU A 197 8.17 -9.49 11.69
CA LEU A 197 8.47 -10.27 10.50
C LEU A 197 7.52 -9.96 9.33
N HIS A 198 6.21 -9.94 9.61
CA HIS A 198 5.20 -9.64 8.60
C HIS A 198 5.39 -8.23 8.00
N ASP A 199 5.60 -7.23 8.86
CA ASP A 199 5.75 -5.84 8.42
C ASP A 199 7.06 -5.62 7.68
N SER A 200 8.14 -6.29 8.10
CA SER A 200 9.42 -6.30 7.37
C SER A 200 9.25 -6.80 5.94
N LEU A 201 8.53 -7.92 5.75
CA LEU A 201 8.22 -8.47 4.44
C LEU A 201 7.32 -7.52 3.62
N SER A 202 6.34 -6.91 4.27
CA SER A 202 5.43 -5.96 3.63
C SER A 202 6.15 -4.71 3.12
N ILE A 203 6.97 -4.09 3.96
CA ILE A 203 7.79 -2.91 3.61
C ILE A 203 8.76 -3.27 2.50
N THR A 204 9.42 -4.44 2.58
CA THR A 204 10.35 -4.93 1.55
C THR A 204 9.69 -5.03 0.16
N MET A 205 8.48 -5.61 0.10
CA MET A 205 7.69 -5.68 -1.14
C MET A 205 7.29 -4.29 -1.63
N PHE A 206 6.89 -3.40 -0.73
CA PHE A 206 6.51 -2.04 -1.07
C PHE A 206 7.69 -1.24 -1.67
N LEU A 207 8.86 -1.31 -1.04
CA LEU A 207 10.09 -0.66 -1.54
C LEU A 207 10.50 -1.20 -2.91
N SER A 208 10.37 -2.51 -3.13
CA SER A 208 10.63 -3.15 -4.42
C SER A 208 9.74 -2.59 -5.55
N ILE A 209 8.46 -2.37 -5.28
CA ILE A 209 7.52 -1.74 -6.22
C ILE A 209 7.89 -0.27 -6.45
N MET A 210 8.21 0.47 -5.39
CA MET A 210 8.59 1.90 -5.50
C MET A 210 9.87 2.10 -6.29
N ALA A 211 10.87 1.24 -6.10
CA ALA A 211 12.10 1.26 -6.89
C ALA A 211 11.82 0.97 -8.37
N PHE A 212 10.89 0.05 -8.66
CA PHE A 212 10.45 -0.19 -10.04
C PHE A 212 9.71 1.02 -10.63
N PHE A 213 8.84 1.69 -9.86
CA PHE A 213 8.15 2.91 -10.30
C PHE A 213 9.14 4.02 -10.66
N ALA A 214 10.13 4.26 -9.82
CA ALA A 214 11.19 5.23 -10.11
C ALA A 214 11.96 4.88 -11.39
N LYS A 215 12.16 3.59 -11.68
CA LYS A 215 12.88 3.13 -12.88
C LYS A 215 12.09 3.35 -14.19
N ILE A 216 10.77 3.19 -14.16
CA ILE A 216 9.91 3.28 -15.35
C ILE A 216 9.32 4.66 -15.60
N SER A 217 9.33 5.54 -14.60
CA SER A 217 8.74 6.88 -14.72
C SER A 217 9.56 7.74 -15.69
N ASP A 218 8.86 8.39 -16.62
CA ASP A 218 9.48 9.29 -17.61
C ASP A 218 10.06 10.52 -16.90
N PRO A 219 11.38 10.81 -17.00
CA PRO A 219 11.99 11.95 -16.33
C PRO A 219 11.31 13.29 -16.63
N LYS A 220 10.71 13.45 -17.81
CA LYS A 220 10.02 14.69 -18.20
C LYS A 220 8.75 14.97 -17.39
N ILE A 221 8.13 13.92 -16.83
CA ILE A 221 6.88 13.97 -16.06
C ILE A 221 6.95 13.04 -14.85
N GLY A 222 8.15 12.86 -14.29
CA GLY A 222 8.47 11.77 -13.37
C GLY A 222 7.65 11.84 -12.08
N GLY A 223 7.48 13.04 -11.53
CA GLY A 223 6.68 13.28 -10.34
C GLY A 223 5.21 12.89 -10.52
N THR A 224 4.55 13.42 -11.56
CA THR A 224 3.14 13.13 -11.85
C THR A 224 2.92 11.65 -12.15
N TYR A 225 3.81 11.02 -12.93
CA TYR A 225 3.77 9.59 -13.23
C TYR A 225 3.87 8.77 -11.94
N MET A 226 4.87 9.03 -11.11
CA MET A 226 5.09 8.28 -9.87
C MET A 226 3.91 8.44 -8.89
N THR A 227 3.38 9.65 -8.75
CA THR A 227 2.19 9.89 -7.92
C THR A 227 0.97 9.12 -8.43
N MET A 228 0.73 9.08 -9.75
CA MET A 228 -0.36 8.28 -10.33
C MET A 228 -0.23 6.80 -9.96
N LEU A 229 0.96 6.20 -10.13
CA LEU A 229 1.20 4.80 -9.81
C LEU A 229 0.99 4.51 -8.32
N ASN A 230 1.42 5.43 -7.44
CA ASN A 230 1.22 5.32 -6.00
C ASN A 230 -0.27 5.36 -5.63
N THR A 231 -1.02 6.27 -6.24
CA THR A 231 -2.47 6.37 -6.05
C THR A 231 -3.17 5.07 -6.47
N ILE A 232 -2.85 4.52 -7.65
CA ILE A 232 -3.46 3.27 -8.12
C ILE A 232 -3.08 2.08 -7.22
N SER A 233 -1.81 1.99 -6.80
CA SER A 233 -1.32 0.93 -5.90
C SER A 233 -1.97 0.98 -4.50
N ASN A 234 -2.24 2.18 -3.99
CA ASN A 234 -2.96 2.38 -2.72
C ASN A 234 -4.44 2.06 -2.87
N LEU A 235 -5.07 2.48 -3.97
CA LEU A 235 -6.46 2.16 -4.29
C LEU A 235 -6.69 0.64 -4.40
N GLY A 236 -5.80 -0.08 -5.11
CA GLY A 236 -5.87 -1.55 -5.20
C GLY A 236 -5.77 -2.25 -3.84
N GLY A 237 -4.98 -1.68 -2.92
CA GLY A 237 -4.91 -2.15 -1.52
C GLY A 237 -6.23 -1.94 -0.76
N MET A 238 -6.80 -0.74 -0.82
CA MET A 238 -8.08 -0.44 -0.16
C MET A 238 -9.22 -1.31 -0.72
N MET A 239 -9.31 -1.43 -2.04
CA MET A 239 -10.32 -2.27 -2.69
C MET A 239 -10.19 -3.75 -2.32
N SER A 240 -8.95 -4.26 -2.25
CA SER A 240 -8.69 -5.63 -1.78
C SER A 240 -9.20 -5.85 -0.35
N SER A 241 -8.93 -4.92 0.57
CA SER A 241 -9.40 -5.01 1.96
C SER A 241 -10.92 -4.92 2.08
N THR A 242 -11.57 -3.98 1.40
CA THR A 242 -13.04 -3.86 1.41
C THR A 242 -13.69 -5.10 0.82
N PHE A 243 -13.19 -5.60 -0.31
CA PHE A 243 -13.73 -6.80 -0.94
C PHE A 243 -13.60 -8.03 -0.03
N VAL A 244 -12.45 -8.21 0.61
CA VAL A 244 -12.23 -9.35 1.51
C VAL A 244 -13.06 -9.25 2.79
N MET A 245 -13.21 -8.07 3.37
CA MET A 245 -14.13 -7.87 4.51
C MET A 245 -15.56 -8.25 4.15
N PHE A 246 -16.03 -7.88 2.95
CA PHE A 246 -17.34 -8.30 2.45
C PHE A 246 -17.46 -9.83 2.32
N ILE A 247 -16.43 -10.51 1.80
CA ILE A 247 -16.41 -11.98 1.74
C ILE A 247 -16.42 -12.62 3.14
N ILE A 248 -15.64 -12.07 4.09
CA ILE A 248 -15.64 -12.54 5.48
C ILE A 248 -17.03 -12.40 6.08
N ASP A 249 -17.70 -11.26 5.87
CA ASP A 249 -19.07 -11.07 6.33
C ASP A 249 -20.00 -12.11 5.70
N LEU A 250 -19.93 -12.36 4.40
CA LEU A 250 -20.78 -13.37 3.74
C LEU A 250 -20.62 -14.76 4.34
N PHE A 251 -19.39 -15.17 4.69
CA PHE A 251 -19.12 -16.47 5.28
C PHE A 251 -19.31 -16.54 6.80
N THR A 252 -19.37 -15.40 7.49
CA THR A 252 -19.47 -15.36 8.95
C THR A 252 -20.91 -15.58 9.40
N VAL A 253 -21.11 -16.62 10.20
CA VAL A 253 -22.37 -16.92 10.90
C VAL A 253 -22.15 -16.75 12.40
N LYS A 254 -22.87 -15.79 13.00
CA LYS A 254 -22.89 -15.53 14.44
C LYS A 254 -24.29 -15.70 14.97
N ASN A 255 -24.45 -16.56 15.97
CA ASN A 255 -25.74 -16.88 16.59
C ASN A 255 -25.72 -16.56 18.09
N CYS A 256 -26.88 -16.17 18.60
CA CYS A 256 -27.09 -15.87 20.01
C CYS A 256 -27.57 -17.12 20.73
N TYR A 257 -26.89 -17.51 21.79
CA TYR A 257 -27.18 -18.72 22.58
C TYR A 257 -27.50 -18.36 24.03
N VAL A 258 -28.49 -19.04 24.59
CA VAL A 258 -28.74 -19.00 26.04
C VAL A 258 -27.63 -19.78 26.76
N PRO A 259 -26.98 -19.23 27.80
CA PRO A 259 -25.80 -19.87 28.43
C PRO A 259 -26.05 -21.29 28.94
N ASP A 260 -27.25 -21.55 29.49
CA ASP A 260 -27.59 -22.84 30.11
C ASP A 260 -28.15 -23.86 29.11
N THR A 261 -29.12 -23.45 28.27
CA THR A 261 -29.82 -24.38 27.37
C THR A 261 -29.15 -24.53 26.00
N ARG A 262 -28.23 -23.62 25.64
CA ARG A 262 -27.68 -23.45 24.29
C ARG A 262 -28.76 -23.36 23.21
N GLU A 263 -29.92 -22.84 23.57
CA GLU A 263 -30.98 -22.56 22.61
C GLU A 263 -30.57 -21.41 21.70
N ASN A 264 -30.70 -21.58 20.39
CA ASN A 264 -30.35 -20.58 19.39
C ASN A 264 -31.50 -19.56 19.25
N LEU A 265 -31.25 -18.33 19.70
CA LEU A 265 -32.20 -17.21 19.66
C LEU A 265 -32.15 -16.43 18.32
N GLY A 266 -31.37 -16.90 17.36
CA GLY A 266 -31.19 -16.29 16.04
C GLY A 266 -29.85 -15.56 15.89
N THR A 267 -29.72 -14.83 14.78
CA THR A 267 -28.42 -14.27 14.38
C THR A 267 -28.05 -13.04 15.20
N CYS A 268 -26.80 -12.94 15.65
CA CYS A 268 -26.25 -11.77 16.35
C CYS A 268 -25.14 -11.08 15.54
N LYS A 269 -25.18 -11.19 14.21
CA LYS A 269 -24.14 -10.65 13.31
C LYS A 269 -24.09 -9.12 13.29
N LYS A 270 -25.24 -8.44 13.33
CA LYS A 270 -25.29 -6.96 13.35
C LYS A 270 -24.94 -6.44 14.75
N SER A 271 -24.21 -5.33 14.84
CA SER A 271 -23.79 -4.74 16.13
C SER A 271 -24.97 -4.50 17.09
N GLU A 272 -26.12 -4.06 16.58
CA GLU A 272 -27.33 -3.88 17.39
C GLU A 272 -27.85 -5.20 17.96
N LEU A 273 -27.91 -6.26 17.16
CA LEU A 273 -28.34 -7.60 17.61
C LEU A 273 -27.34 -8.21 18.60
N GLN A 274 -26.03 -8.00 18.38
CA GLN A 274 -24.99 -8.43 19.31
C GLN A 274 -25.16 -7.75 20.66
N LYS A 275 -25.37 -6.42 20.69
CA LYS A 275 -25.61 -5.68 21.93
C LYS A 275 -26.88 -6.14 22.63
N SER A 276 -27.98 -6.36 21.91
CA SER A 276 -29.23 -6.86 22.49
C SER A 276 -29.07 -8.28 23.06
N CYS A 277 -28.38 -9.18 22.35
CA CYS A 277 -28.09 -10.54 22.80
C CYS A 277 -27.30 -10.52 24.13
N VAL A 278 -26.19 -9.78 24.17
CA VAL A 278 -25.33 -9.69 25.35
C VAL A 278 -26.02 -8.94 26.50
N ALA A 279 -26.79 -7.88 26.20
CA ALA A 279 -27.57 -7.16 27.22
C ALA A 279 -28.66 -8.02 27.87
N ALA A 280 -29.19 -9.01 27.16
CA ALA A 280 -30.12 -10.00 27.69
C ALA A 280 -29.44 -11.12 28.50
N GLY A 281 -28.11 -11.07 28.68
CA GLY A 281 -27.35 -12.11 29.39
C GLY A 281 -27.02 -13.34 28.54
N ASN A 282 -27.24 -13.29 27.22
CA ASN A 282 -26.95 -14.39 26.30
C ASN A 282 -25.55 -14.29 25.69
N LEU A 283 -25.06 -15.39 25.12
CA LEU A 283 -23.75 -15.51 24.49
C LEU A 283 -23.87 -15.37 22.96
N CYS A 284 -23.24 -14.36 22.38
CA CYS A 284 -23.13 -14.23 20.92
C CYS A 284 -21.84 -14.89 20.45
N GLU A 285 -21.95 -16.10 19.90
CA GLU A 285 -20.81 -16.92 19.50
C GLU A 285 -20.73 -17.11 17.99
N TYR A 286 -19.52 -17.33 17.50
CA TYR A 286 -19.27 -17.71 16.12
C TYR A 286 -19.62 -19.18 15.92
N GLU A 287 -20.57 -19.46 15.02
CA GLU A 287 -20.80 -20.83 14.54
C GLU A 287 -19.87 -21.14 13.38
N VAL A 288 -19.74 -20.19 12.45
CA VAL A 288 -18.76 -20.24 11.36
C VAL A 288 -18.02 -18.91 11.32
N ASP A 289 -16.71 -18.96 11.56
CA ASP A 289 -15.86 -17.78 11.41
C ASP A 289 -15.31 -17.69 9.98
N GLY A 290 -15.90 -16.78 9.18
CA GLY A 290 -15.50 -16.53 7.80
C GLY A 290 -14.05 -16.08 7.64
N TYR A 291 -13.39 -15.64 8.72
CA TYR A 291 -11.99 -15.23 8.70
C TYR A 291 -11.07 -16.36 8.26
N TYR A 292 -11.11 -17.52 8.91
CA TYR A 292 -10.19 -18.63 8.62
C TYR A 292 -10.38 -19.17 7.20
N LEU A 293 -11.63 -19.29 6.76
CA LEU A 293 -11.96 -19.68 5.40
C LEU A 293 -11.39 -18.69 4.38
N THR A 294 -11.56 -17.38 4.64
CA THR A 294 -11.11 -16.34 3.72
C THR A 294 -9.58 -16.21 3.69
N VAL A 295 -8.90 -16.40 4.82
CA VAL A 295 -7.42 -16.50 4.88
C VAL A 295 -6.93 -17.70 4.06
N GLY A 296 -7.60 -18.85 4.18
CA GLY A 296 -7.30 -20.04 3.37
C GLY A 296 -7.45 -19.78 1.87
N LEU A 297 -8.61 -19.24 1.45
CA LEU A 297 -8.89 -18.89 0.05
C LEU A 297 -7.92 -17.84 -0.49
N GLY A 298 -7.62 -16.80 0.29
CA GLY A 298 -6.66 -15.76 -0.07
C GLY A 298 -5.23 -16.29 -0.23
N THR A 299 -4.85 -17.28 0.58
CA THR A 299 -3.54 -17.92 0.49
C THR A 299 -3.44 -18.83 -0.74
N ILE A 300 -4.48 -19.63 -1.02
CA ILE A 300 -4.57 -20.43 -2.26
C ILE A 300 -4.48 -19.52 -3.49
N TYR A 301 -5.29 -18.45 -3.50
CA TYR A 301 -5.23 -17.43 -4.53
C TYR A 301 -3.82 -16.84 -4.68
N GLY A 302 -3.15 -16.52 -3.57
CA GLY A 302 -1.79 -15.99 -3.58
C GLY A 302 -0.76 -16.95 -4.17
N ILE A 303 -0.86 -18.25 -3.86
CA ILE A 303 0.01 -19.29 -4.45
C ILE A 303 -0.20 -19.36 -5.97
N ILE A 304 -1.46 -19.35 -6.43
CA ILE A 304 -1.79 -19.34 -7.87
C ILE A 304 -1.27 -18.04 -8.51
N TRP A 305 -1.48 -16.90 -7.85
CA TRP A 305 -1.07 -15.58 -8.32
C TRP A 305 0.43 -15.48 -8.54
N ILE A 306 1.23 -15.92 -7.57
CA ILE A 306 2.70 -15.85 -7.68
C ILE A 306 3.21 -16.78 -8.77
N ILE A 307 2.68 -18.01 -8.89
CA ILE A 307 3.09 -18.96 -9.93
C ILE A 307 2.73 -18.42 -11.32
N ALA A 308 1.51 -17.91 -11.50
CA ALA A 308 1.03 -17.42 -12.80
C ALA A 308 1.76 -16.15 -13.26
N LEU A 309 2.07 -15.25 -12.33
CA LEU A 309 2.62 -13.93 -12.65
C LEU A 309 4.14 -13.83 -12.47
N TRP A 310 4.82 -14.83 -11.90
CA TRP A 310 6.28 -14.85 -11.72
C TRP A 310 7.03 -14.46 -12.99
N SER A 311 6.75 -15.16 -14.09
CA SER A 311 7.40 -14.94 -15.39
C SER A 311 7.04 -13.58 -15.99
N ARG A 312 5.81 -13.08 -15.75
CA ARG A 312 5.34 -11.78 -16.24
C ARG A 312 6.02 -10.63 -15.49
N ILE A 313 6.13 -10.74 -14.17
CA ILE A 313 6.82 -9.78 -13.30
C ILE A 313 8.32 -9.74 -13.64
N LYS A 314 8.97 -10.90 -13.83
CA LYS A 314 10.35 -10.94 -14.30
C LYS A 314 10.52 -10.28 -15.68
N ARG A 315 9.55 -10.46 -16.58
CA ARG A 315 9.59 -9.85 -17.91
C ARG A 315 9.50 -8.33 -17.85
N PHE A 316 8.73 -7.74 -16.93
CA PHE A 316 8.65 -6.28 -16.79
C PHE A 316 10.02 -5.61 -16.61
N GLN A 317 10.92 -6.27 -15.89
CA GLN A 317 12.27 -5.75 -15.62
C GLN A 317 13.18 -5.77 -16.85
N LYS A 318 12.82 -6.56 -17.87
CA LYS A 318 13.55 -6.69 -19.15
C LYS A 318 12.99 -5.80 -20.25
N ILE A 319 11.81 -5.20 -20.06
CA ILE A 319 11.20 -4.31 -21.07
C ILE A 319 12.06 -3.04 -21.16
N PRO A 320 12.53 -2.64 -22.37
CA PRO A 320 13.28 -1.40 -22.56
C PRO A 320 12.52 -0.20 -22.00
N ARG A 321 13.22 0.72 -21.33
CA ARG A 321 12.59 1.90 -20.72
C ARG A 321 11.73 2.69 -21.72
N ALA A 322 12.16 2.77 -22.98
CA ALA A 322 11.45 3.48 -24.05
C ALA A 322 10.00 3.01 -24.29
N GLU A 323 9.64 1.77 -23.92
CA GLU A 323 8.26 1.28 -24.05
C GLU A 323 7.33 1.74 -22.92
N TRP A 324 7.90 2.25 -21.82
CA TRP A 324 7.18 2.85 -20.70
C TRP A 324 7.04 4.36 -20.85
N LEU A 325 7.85 4.98 -21.71
CA LEU A 325 7.82 6.41 -21.98
C LEU A 325 6.73 6.74 -23.00
N VAL A 326 6.00 7.83 -22.77
CA VAL A 326 5.10 8.37 -23.78
C VAL A 326 5.89 9.22 -24.78
N PHE A 327 6.91 9.94 -24.32
CA PHE A 327 7.84 10.66 -25.18
C PHE A 327 8.94 9.71 -25.65
N LYS A 328 8.69 9.02 -26.76
CA LYS A 328 9.74 8.20 -27.39
C LYS A 328 10.86 9.11 -27.88
N LYS A 329 12.10 8.84 -27.47
CA LYS A 329 13.28 9.50 -28.05
C LYS A 329 13.28 9.17 -29.55
N LYS A 330 13.21 10.20 -30.40
CA LYS A 330 13.38 10.04 -31.84
C LYS A 330 14.82 9.56 -32.05
N ASN A 331 14.99 8.37 -32.63
CA ASN A 331 16.31 7.89 -33.06
C ASN A 331 16.84 8.75 -34.20
#